data_AF-A0A417EXF6-F1
#
_entry.id   AF-A0A417EXF6-F1
#
_cell.length_a   1.000
_cell.length_b   1.000
_cell.length_c   1.000
_cell.angle_alpha   90.00
_cell.angle_beta   90.00
_cell.angle_gamma   90.00
#
_symmetry.space_group_name_H-M   'P 1'
#
loop_
_entity.id
_entity.type
_entity.pdbx_description
1 polymer ?
#
loop_
_entity_poly.entity_id
_entity_poly.type
_entity_poly.pdbx_seq_one_letter_code
_entity_poly.pdbx_strand_id
1 'polypeptide(L)'
;MNMAYRWFIGYPLNEQVPHFSTVSYNFKHRFNTASVECIFRWVLKAAADEGYLDTEAIFVDSTHIKASANLKKQARKAAPKEAKPLCTRIV
;
A
#
# COMPACT_ATOMS: atom_id res chain seq x y z
N MET A 1 2.57 -23.26 12.74
CA MET A 1 1.76 -22.34 13.57
C MET A 1 2.16 -20.90 13.25
N ASN A 2 1.28 -20.08 12.66
CA ASN A 2 1.58 -18.67 12.36
C ASN A 2 1.15 -17.78 13.54
N MET A 3 2.06 -17.53 14.47
CA MET A 3 1.77 -16.77 15.70
C MET A 3 1.48 -15.29 15.43
N ALA A 4 2.20 -14.69 14.47
CA ALA A 4 1.99 -13.28 14.10
C ALA A 4 0.60 -13.04 13.51
N TYR A 5 0.14 -13.93 12.61
CA TYR A 5 -1.20 -13.85 12.05
C TYR A 5 -2.27 -14.02 13.12
N ARG A 6 -2.07 -14.96 14.04
CA ARG A 6 -2.99 -15.23 15.14
C ARG A 6 -3.13 -14.06 16.11
N TRP A 7 -2.01 -13.42 16.47
CA TRP A 7 -1.99 -12.17 17.24
C TRP A 7 -2.73 -11.05 16.50
N PHE A 8 -2.47 -10.89 15.21
CA PHE A 8 -3.09 -9.86 14.38
C PHE A 8 -4.62 -9.96 14.32
N ILE A 9 -5.17 -11.17 14.24
CA ILE A 9 -6.63 -11.40 14.21
C ILE A 9 -7.26 -11.53 15.61
N GLY A 10 -6.46 -11.54 16.68
CA GLY A 10 -6.94 -11.63 18.07
C GLY A 10 -7.45 -13.02 18.50
N TYR A 11 -6.96 -14.11 17.91
CA TYR A 11 -7.43 -15.47 18.24
C TYR A 11 -6.63 -16.13 19.38
N PRO A 12 -7.28 -16.77 20.37
CA PRO A 12 -6.60 -17.41 21.51
C PRO A 12 -5.82 -18.65 21.09
N LEU A 13 -4.68 -19.00 21.67
CA LEU A 13 -3.76 -20.05 21.17
C LEU A 13 -4.38 -21.44 20.95
N ASN A 14 -5.47 -21.76 21.63
CA ASN A 14 -6.14 -23.06 21.65
C ASN A 14 -7.13 -23.29 20.50
N GLU A 15 -7.56 -22.25 19.79
CA GLU A 15 -8.54 -22.40 18.70
C GLU A 15 -7.88 -22.77 17.36
N GLN A 16 -8.66 -23.22 16.38
CA GLN A 16 -8.16 -23.34 15.02
C GLN A 16 -8.22 -21.99 14.31
N VAL A 17 -7.12 -21.61 13.64
CA VAL A 17 -7.05 -20.35 12.90
C VAL A 17 -7.80 -20.50 11.57
N PRO A 18 -8.72 -19.58 11.23
CA PRO A 18 -9.40 -19.63 9.94
C PRO A 18 -8.41 -19.44 8.78
N HIS A 19 -8.75 -19.98 7.62
CA HIS A 19 -7.96 -19.74 6.41
C HIS A 19 -7.94 -18.23 6.09
N PHE A 20 -6.80 -17.72 5.58
CA PHE A 20 -6.59 -16.28 5.36
C PHE A 20 -7.68 -15.65 4.49
N SER A 21 -8.18 -16.38 3.49
CA SER A 21 -9.22 -15.91 2.57
C SER A 21 -10.55 -15.65 3.28
N THR A 22 -10.86 -16.37 4.36
CA THR A 22 -12.07 -16.14 5.16
C THR A 22 -12.05 -14.77 5.80
N VAL A 23 -10.91 -14.40 6.41
CA VAL A 23 -10.74 -13.10 7.05
C VAL A 23 -10.74 -11.98 6.00
N SER A 24 -10.02 -12.16 4.89
CA SER A 24 -9.99 -11.18 3.79
C SER A 24 -11.37 -10.95 3.17
N TYR A 25 -12.18 -11.99 3.02
CA TYR A 25 -13.54 -11.87 2.52
C TYR A 25 -14.44 -11.07 3.47
N ASN A 26 -14.31 -11.30 4.78
CA ASN A 26 -15.02 -10.51 5.79
C ASN A 26 -14.62 -9.03 5.77
N PHE A 27 -13.32 -8.74 5.58
CA PHE A 27 -12.83 -7.35 5.49
C PHE A 27 -13.39 -6.60 4.29
N LYS A 28 -13.55 -7.27 3.14
CA LYS A 28 -14.13 -6.68 1.93
C LYS A 28 -15.53 -6.09 2.17
N HIS A 29 -16.31 -6.73 3.04
CA HIS A 29 -17.69 -6.31 3.34
C HIS A 29 -17.78 -5.38 4.55
N ARG A 30 -16.84 -5.49 5.49
CA ARG A 30 -16.85 -4.70 6.72
C ARG A 30 -16.24 -3.31 6.54
N PHE A 31 -15.28 -3.16 5.64
CA PHE A 31 -14.60 -1.89 5.39
C PHE A 31 -14.92 -1.39 3.99
N ASN A 32 -15.24 -0.11 3.89
CA ASN A 32 -15.47 0.56 2.62
C ASN A 32 -14.25 1.40 2.22
N THR A 33 -14.28 1.93 0.99
CA THR A 33 -13.21 2.78 0.46
C THR A 33 -12.92 3.99 1.37
N ALA A 34 -13.95 4.59 1.97
CA ALA A 34 -13.77 5.73 2.87
C ALA A 34 -13.01 5.36 4.15
N SER A 35 -13.25 4.17 4.72
CA SER A 35 -12.49 3.68 5.88
C SER A 35 -11.02 3.48 5.53
N VAL A 36 -10.74 2.88 4.37
CA VAL A 36 -9.36 2.66 3.88
C VAL A 36 -8.66 4.00 3.64
N GLU A 37 -9.36 4.94 2.99
CA GLU A 37 -8.84 6.28 2.72
C GLU A 37 -8.52 7.04 4.01
N CYS A 38 -9.39 6.95 5.02
CA CYS A 38 -9.16 7.58 6.32
C CYS A 38 -7.88 7.06 6.98
N ILE A 39 -7.69 5.74 7.02
CA ILE A 39 -6.47 5.12 7.58
C ILE A 39 -5.25 5.55 6.77
N PHE A 40 -5.34 5.54 5.44
CA PHE A 40 -4.24 5.94 4.57
C PHE A 40 -3.81 7.40 4.82
N ARG A 41 -4.78 8.33 4.86
CA ARG A 41 -4.52 9.74 5.19
C ARG A 41 -3.93 9.91 6.58
N TRP A 42 -4.39 9.13 7.55
CA TRP A 42 -3.85 9.15 8.92
C TRP A 42 -2.38 8.73 8.95
N VAL A 43 -2.01 7.65 8.24
CA VAL A 43 -0.61 7.20 8.14
C VAL A 43 0.25 8.25 7.45
N LEU A 44 -0.24 8.83 6.34
CA LEU A 44 0.48 9.93 5.67
C LEU A 44 0.67 11.14 6.57
N LYS A 45 -0.36 11.51 7.33
CA LYS A 45 -0.26 12.61 8.29
C LYS A 45 0.80 12.31 9.37
N ALA A 46 0.79 11.11 9.95
CA ALA A 46 1.78 10.73 10.95
C ALA A 46 3.22 10.80 10.40
N ALA A 47 3.42 10.32 9.17
CA ALA A 47 4.72 10.41 8.49
C ALA A 47 5.13 11.86 8.19
N ALA A 48 4.18 12.73 7.80
CA ALA A 48 4.45 14.15 7.58
C ALA A 48 4.83 14.85 8.89
N ASP A 49 4.09 14.59 9.97
CA ASP A 49 4.30 15.22 11.27
C ASP A 49 5.68 14.86 11.86
N GLU A 50 6.19 13.66 11.56
CA GLU A 50 7.54 13.22 11.94
C GLU A 50 8.65 13.69 10.97
N GLY A 51 8.29 14.43 9.91
CA GLY A 51 9.24 14.96 8.93
C GLY A 51 9.76 13.93 7.92
N TYR A 52 9.10 12.77 7.80
CA TYR A 52 9.46 11.72 6.84
C TYR A 52 8.91 11.97 5.43
N LEU A 53 8.03 12.95 5.25
CA LEU A 53 7.52 13.34 3.93
C LEU A 53 8.13 14.67 3.50
N ASP A 54 8.87 14.64 2.39
CA ASP A 54 9.26 15.83 1.67
C ASP A 54 8.13 16.24 0.72
N THR A 55 7.56 17.43 0.94
CA THR A 55 6.48 17.97 0.11
C THR A 55 6.86 18.17 -1.36
N GLU A 56 8.15 18.20 -1.69
CA GLU A 56 8.61 18.26 -3.09
C GLU A 56 8.42 16.92 -3.84
N ALA A 57 8.48 15.78 -3.14
CA ALA A 57 8.35 14.45 -3.73
C ALA A 57 6.89 14.09 -4.10
N ILE A 58 5.90 14.74 -3.48
CA ILE A 58 4.47 14.48 -3.72
C ILE A 58 4.04 14.94 -5.12
N PHE A 59 4.76 15.91 -5.72
CA PHE A 59 4.47 16.41 -7.07
C PHE A 59 5.04 15.56 -8.22
N VAL A 60 5.83 14.51 -7.94
CA VAL A 60 6.65 13.91 -9.01
C VAL A 60 6.09 12.61 -9.58
N ASP A 61 5.37 11.77 -8.84
CA ASP A 61 5.20 10.39 -9.32
C ASP A 61 3.81 9.79 -9.10
N SER A 62 2.82 10.29 -9.84
CA SER A 62 1.71 9.45 -10.30
C SER A 62 2.19 8.43 -11.36
N THR A 63 3.36 7.82 -11.17
CA THR A 63 3.74 6.65 -11.96
C THR A 63 2.93 5.47 -11.46
N HIS A 64 2.13 4.90 -12.36
CA HIS A 64 1.66 3.55 -12.17
C HIS A 64 2.87 2.62 -12.27
N ILE A 65 3.48 2.29 -11.14
CA ILE A 65 4.48 1.22 -11.09
C ILE A 65 3.72 -0.09 -11.39
N LYS A 66 3.86 -0.57 -12.64
CA LYS A 66 3.42 -1.92 -13.01
C LYS A 66 4.22 -2.92 -12.16
N ALA A 67 3.58 -3.47 -11.13
CA ALA A 67 4.17 -4.51 -10.31
C ALA A 67 4.42 -5.77 -11.17
N SER A 68 5.68 -6.03 -11.52
CA SER A 68 6.09 -7.28 -12.16
C SER A 68 6.42 -8.31 -11.09
N ALA A 69 5.45 -9.14 -10.72
CA ALA A 69 5.59 -10.21 -9.71
C ALA A 69 6.31 -11.46 -10.23
N ASN A 70 7.42 -11.30 -10.96
CA ASN A 70 8.15 -12.43 -11.53
C ASN A 70 9.56 -12.52 -10.92
N LEU A 71 9.68 -13.28 -9.83
CA LEU A 71 10.91 -13.49 -9.04
C LEU A 71 12.05 -14.17 -9.80
N LYS A 72 11.88 -14.50 -11.09
CA LYS A 72 12.87 -15.22 -11.92
C LYS A 72 13.53 -14.38 -13.02
N LYS A 73 13.26 -13.07 -13.14
CA LYS A 73 13.91 -12.23 -14.16
C LYS A 73 14.88 -11.23 -13.53
N GLN A 74 16.18 -11.43 -13.81
CA GLN A 74 17.24 -10.48 -13.49
C GLN A 74 16.97 -9.10 -14.12
N ALA A 75 17.32 -8.05 -13.38
CA ALA A 75 17.06 -6.65 -13.69
C ALA A 75 17.51 -6.27 -15.11
N ARG A 76 16.58 -5.72 -15.90
CA ARG A 76 16.92 -5.09 -17.19
C ARG A 76 17.32 -3.63 -16.92
N LYS A 77 18.43 -3.22 -17.55
CA LYS A 77 19.08 -1.91 -17.47
C LYS A 77 18.09 -0.77 -17.73
N ALA A 78 18.29 0.34 -17.02
CA ALA A 78 17.51 1.57 -17.15
C ALA A 78 17.55 2.10 -18.59
N ALA A 79 16.37 2.41 -19.14
CA ALA A 79 16.22 3.12 -20.40
C ALA A 79 16.24 4.65 -20.15
N PRO A 80 16.72 5.47 -21.10
CA PRO A 80 16.90 6.91 -20.89
C PRO A 80 15.54 7.62 -20.77
N LYS A 81 15.50 8.64 -19.89
CA LYS A 81 14.34 9.50 -19.67
C LYS A 81 14.24 10.54 -20.80
N GLU A 82 13.16 10.51 -21.56
CA GLU A 82 12.71 11.66 -22.35
C GLU A 82 11.47 12.26 -21.66
N ALA A 83 11.64 13.46 -21.10
CA ALA A 83 10.56 14.22 -20.49
C ALA A 83 9.90 15.12 -21.54
N LYS A 84 8.61 14.92 -21.80
CA LYS A 84 7.76 15.90 -22.47
C LYS A 84 6.88 16.59 -21.43
N PRO A 85 6.91 17.93 -21.30
CA PRO A 85 5.99 18.62 -20.41
C PRO A 85 4.64 18.78 -21.12
N LEU A 86 3.59 18.18 -20.55
CA LEU A 86 2.22 18.54 -20.91
C LEU A 86 1.62 19.36 -19.76
N CYS A 87 1.47 20.65 -20.04
CA CYS A 87 0.75 21.62 -19.25
C CYS A 87 -0.73 21.22 -19.15
N THR A 88 -1.27 21.14 -17.92
CA THR A 88 -2.55 21.80 -17.60
C THR A 88 -2.71 21.93 -16.08
N ARG A 89 -2.93 23.19 -15.70
CA ARG A 89 -3.23 23.77 -14.39
C ARG A 89 -4.54 23.19 -13.84
N ILE A 90 -4.53 22.74 -12.58
CA ILE A 90 -5.75 22.46 -11.82
C ILE A 90 -5.69 23.33 -10.56
N VAL A 91 -6.51 24.38 -10.58
CA VAL A 91 -7.11 24.95 -9.37
C VAL A 91 -8.46 24.26 -9.20
#